data_AF-A0AAN9HYJ5-F1
#
_entry.id   AF-A0AAN9HYJ5-F1
#
_cell.length_a   1.000
_cell.length_b   1.000
_cell.length_c   1.000
_cell.angle_alpha   90.00
_cell.angle_beta   90.00
_cell.angle_gamma   90.00
#
_symmetry.space_group_name_H-M   'P 1'
#
loop_
_entity.id
_entity.type
_entity.pdbx_description
1 polymer ?
#
loop_
_entity_poly.entity_id
_entity_poly.type
_entity_poly.pdbx_seq_one_letter_code
_entity_poly.pdbx_strand_id
1 'polypeptide(L)'
;MLQEPGKTEAEFAKVETEVIIKNILTSRRPGPPILPKEGMATNPSNTTPLPSWLTQEDVAYFASKFNKTGFTGGLNYYRNLNLNWELTEAWTGAQVKVPVKFITGDLDVVYTSLGMKDYIHSGAFKKDVPLLEEVVIQEGVAHFNNQEAAEEVSKHIYDFIKKF
;
A
#
# COMPACT_ATOMS: atom_id res chain seq x y z
N MET A 1 -13.32 -10.84 -0.73
CA MET A 1 -12.62 -11.82 0.12
C MET A 1 -12.16 -11.22 1.44
N LEU A 2 -11.51 -10.05 1.44
CA LEU A 2 -11.06 -9.39 2.69
C LEU A 2 -12.20 -9.09 3.69
N GLN A 3 -13.42 -8.86 3.19
CA GLN A 3 -14.61 -8.54 3.99
C GLN A 3 -15.10 -9.71 4.87
N GLU A 4 -14.80 -10.96 4.49
CA GLU A 4 -15.30 -12.15 5.20
C GLU A 4 -14.27 -12.57 6.28
N PRO A 5 -14.63 -12.54 7.58
CA PRO A 5 -13.73 -12.98 8.64
C PRO A 5 -13.27 -14.44 8.45
N GLY A 6 -11.97 -14.70 8.64
CA GLY A 6 -11.39 -16.04 8.60
C GLY A 6 -11.05 -16.56 7.20
N LYS A 7 -11.62 -16.00 6.13
CA LYS A 7 -11.38 -16.51 4.76
C LYS A 7 -9.96 -16.25 4.27
N THR A 8 -9.49 -15.00 4.36
CA THR A 8 -8.12 -14.67 3.96
C THR A 8 -7.10 -15.28 4.92
N GLU A 9 -7.41 -15.32 6.22
CA GLU A 9 -6.58 -15.99 7.21
C GLU A 9 -6.41 -17.49 6.91
N ALA A 10 -7.49 -18.19 6.52
CA ALA A 10 -7.42 -19.60 6.15
C ALA A 10 -6.57 -19.84 4.90
N GLU A 11 -6.57 -18.91 3.93
CA GLU A 11 -5.67 -18.99 2.78
C GLU A 11 -4.21 -18.71 3.17
N PHE A 12 -3.97 -17.76 4.06
CA PHE A 12 -2.62 -17.44 4.52
C PHE A 12 -2.05 -18.55 5.39
N ALA A 13 -2.87 -19.24 6.18
CA ALA A 13 -2.45 -20.39 7.00
C ALA A 13 -1.92 -21.57 6.18
N LYS A 14 -2.13 -21.59 4.86
CA LYS A 14 -1.61 -22.63 3.93
C LYS A 14 -0.20 -22.31 3.40
N VAL A 15 0.34 -21.12 3.70
CA VAL A 15 1.57 -20.59 3.10
C VAL A 15 2.51 -20.09 4.20
N GLU A 16 3.79 -20.38 4.09
CA GLU A 16 4.80 -19.83 5.00
C GLU A 16 4.76 -18.31 5.01
N THR A 17 4.77 -17.70 6.19
CA THR A 17 4.63 -16.25 6.37
C THR A 17 5.70 -15.46 5.60
N GLU A 18 6.94 -15.96 5.54
CA GLU A 18 8.00 -15.32 4.74
C GLU A 18 7.65 -15.21 3.26
N VAL A 19 6.98 -16.24 2.70
CA VAL A 19 6.55 -16.25 1.29
C VAL A 19 5.43 -15.21 1.07
N ILE A 20 4.50 -15.09 2.03
CA ILE A 20 3.45 -14.07 1.99
C ILE A 20 4.07 -12.68 2.03
N ILE A 21 4.97 -12.42 2.97
CA ILE A 21 5.66 -11.13 3.12
C ILE A 21 6.47 -10.79 1.88
N LYS A 22 7.25 -11.73 1.36
CA LYS A 22 8.02 -11.56 0.12
C LYS A 22 7.09 -11.16 -1.04
N ASN A 23 6.02 -11.92 -1.27
CA ASN A 23 5.05 -11.65 -2.33
C ASN A 23 4.40 -10.26 -2.20
N ILE A 24 4.05 -9.85 -0.98
CA ILE A 24 3.47 -8.53 -0.71
C ILE A 24 4.50 -7.44 -1.05
N LEU A 25 5.70 -7.51 -0.46
CA LEU A 25 6.73 -6.47 -0.60
C LEU A 25 7.28 -6.35 -2.02
N THR A 26 7.38 -7.46 -2.76
CA THR A 26 7.97 -7.47 -4.10
C THR A 26 6.94 -7.41 -5.24
N SER A 27 5.66 -7.20 -4.95
CA SER A 27 4.65 -7.07 -6.00
C SER A 27 4.86 -5.78 -6.81
N ARG A 28 5.00 -5.93 -8.13
CA ARG A 28 5.18 -4.82 -9.08
C ARG A 28 4.10 -4.76 -10.16
N ARG A 29 3.03 -5.56 -10.01
CA ARG A 29 1.98 -5.70 -11.01
C ARG A 29 1.03 -4.49 -10.94
N PRO A 30 0.91 -3.69 -12.01
CA PRO A 30 -0.07 -2.60 -12.07
C PRO A 30 -1.51 -3.12 -12.14
N GLY A 31 -2.46 -2.25 -11.77
CA GLY A 31 -3.89 -2.55 -11.77
C GLY A 31 -4.37 -3.15 -10.44
N PRO A 32 -5.67 -3.43 -10.29
CA PRO A 32 -6.24 -3.74 -8.99
C PRO A 32 -5.61 -5.01 -8.41
N PRO A 33 -5.47 -5.11 -7.08
CA PRO A 33 -4.98 -6.32 -6.45
C PRO A 33 -5.99 -7.45 -6.68
N ILE A 34 -5.74 -8.27 -7.70
CA ILE A 34 -6.51 -9.47 -8.00
C ILE A 34 -5.86 -10.61 -7.23
N LEU A 35 -6.52 -11.06 -6.17
CA LEU A 35 -6.15 -12.31 -5.52
C LEU A 35 -6.41 -13.46 -6.50
N PRO A 36 -5.42 -14.36 -6.73
CA PRO A 36 -5.64 -15.53 -7.58
C PRO A 36 -6.82 -16.35 -7.06
N LYS A 37 -7.69 -16.81 -7.98
CA LYS A 37 -8.81 -17.71 -7.63
C LYS A 37 -8.35 -19.01 -6.98
N GLU A 38 -7.10 -19.40 -7.24
CA GLU A 38 -6.45 -20.62 -6.76
C GLU A 38 -5.72 -20.45 -5.41
N GLY A 39 -5.84 -19.28 -4.77
CA GLY A 39 -5.19 -18.95 -3.50
C GLY A 39 -3.78 -18.35 -3.68
N MET A 40 -3.25 -17.73 -2.62
CA MET A 40 -1.89 -17.14 -2.64
C MET A 40 -0.77 -18.21 -2.71
N ALA A 41 -1.11 -19.48 -2.52
CA ALA A 41 -0.17 -20.60 -2.52
C ALA A 41 0.44 -20.90 -3.89
N THR A 42 -0.11 -20.38 -4.99
CA THR A 42 0.34 -20.69 -6.35
C THR A 42 1.37 -19.71 -6.92
N ASN A 43 1.79 -18.66 -6.18
CA ASN A 43 2.82 -17.76 -6.70
C ASN A 43 4.23 -18.39 -6.54
N PRO A 44 4.95 -18.73 -7.62
CA PRO A 44 6.21 -19.50 -7.56
C PRO A 44 7.43 -18.72 -7.00
N SER A 45 7.22 -17.60 -6.29
CA SER A 45 8.23 -16.57 -5.99
C SER A 45 9.38 -17.03 -5.09
N ASN A 46 9.39 -18.26 -4.59
CA ASN A 46 10.50 -18.75 -3.77
C ASN A 46 11.84 -18.79 -4.54
N THR A 47 11.83 -18.77 -5.88
CA THR A 47 13.06 -18.81 -6.70
C THR A 47 13.54 -17.45 -7.20
N THR A 48 12.73 -16.38 -7.12
CA THR A 48 13.15 -15.06 -7.58
C THR A 48 14.05 -14.39 -6.53
N PRO A 49 15.24 -13.87 -6.91
CA PRO A 49 16.07 -13.11 -5.98
C PRO A 49 15.33 -11.87 -5.46
N LEU A 50 15.58 -11.49 -4.21
CA LEU A 50 15.03 -10.27 -3.63
C LEU A 50 15.58 -9.03 -4.36
N PRO A 51 14.78 -7.95 -4.50
CA PRO A 51 15.28 -6.71 -5.03
C PRO A 51 16.35 -6.12 -4.10
N SER A 52 17.25 -5.29 -4.62
CA SER A 52 18.40 -4.76 -3.87
C SER A 52 18.04 -3.93 -2.63
N TRP A 53 16.82 -3.41 -2.56
CA TRP A 53 16.31 -2.64 -1.42
C TRP A 53 15.72 -3.51 -0.30
N LEU A 54 15.57 -4.82 -0.50
CA LEU A 54 14.95 -5.73 0.47
C LEU A 54 15.87 -6.91 0.78
N THR A 55 16.33 -7.02 2.03
CA THR A 55 17.19 -8.13 2.45
C THR A 55 16.37 -9.32 2.95
N GLN A 56 17.01 -10.50 3.06
CA GLN A 56 16.39 -11.66 3.69
C GLN A 56 16.10 -11.41 5.17
N GLU A 57 16.94 -10.62 5.85
CA GLU A 57 16.74 -10.24 7.25
C GLU A 57 15.49 -9.39 7.44
N ASP A 58 15.20 -8.47 6.51
CA ASP A 58 13.98 -7.65 6.52
C ASP A 58 12.73 -8.55 6.39
N VAL A 59 12.74 -9.47 5.43
CA VAL A 59 11.63 -10.42 5.22
C VAL A 59 11.41 -11.28 6.46
N ALA A 60 12.48 -11.83 7.04
CA ALA A 60 12.43 -12.62 8.26
C ALA A 60 11.94 -11.80 9.46
N TYR A 61 12.34 -10.53 9.57
CA TYR A 61 11.86 -9.63 10.60
C TYR A 61 10.35 -9.45 10.54
N PHE A 62 9.79 -9.08 9.38
CA PHE A 62 8.35 -8.94 9.21
C PHE A 62 7.62 -10.26 9.45
N ALA A 63 8.12 -11.36 8.90
CA ALA A 63 7.51 -12.67 9.08
C ALA A 63 7.46 -13.08 10.56
N SER A 64 8.52 -12.80 11.33
CA SER A 64 8.54 -13.08 12.77
C SER A 64 7.43 -12.35 13.53
N LYS A 65 7.07 -11.12 13.13
CA LYS A 65 5.98 -10.36 13.75
C LYS A 65 4.63 -10.95 13.38
N PHE A 66 4.39 -11.23 12.11
CA PHE A 66 3.12 -11.81 11.64
C PHE A 66 2.92 -13.25 12.12
N ASN A 67 3.99 -14.03 12.32
CA ASN A 67 3.90 -15.35 12.98
C ASN A 67 3.40 -15.24 14.42
N LYS A 68 3.74 -14.16 15.13
CA LYS A 68 3.29 -13.94 16.51
C LYS A 68 1.85 -13.38 16.58
N THR A 69 1.49 -12.48 15.68
CA THR A 69 0.22 -11.73 15.76
C THR A 69 -0.88 -12.28 14.85
N GLY A 70 -0.52 -13.07 13.85
CA GLY A 70 -1.38 -13.33 12.70
C GLY A 70 -1.64 -12.07 11.86
N PHE A 71 -2.50 -12.23 10.85
CA PHE A 71 -2.87 -11.16 9.90
C PHE A 71 -4.23 -10.52 10.20
N THR A 72 -5.03 -11.10 11.10
CA THR A 72 -6.42 -10.68 11.38
C THR A 72 -6.52 -9.21 11.74
N GLY A 73 -5.60 -8.70 12.57
CA GLY A 73 -5.60 -7.28 12.96
C GLY A 73 -5.48 -6.33 11.76
N GLY A 74 -4.55 -6.61 10.84
CA GLY A 74 -4.41 -5.82 9.61
C GLY A 74 -5.60 -5.99 8.67
N LEU A 75 -6.12 -7.21 8.54
CA LEU A 75 -7.30 -7.50 7.70
C LEU A 75 -8.57 -6.80 8.21
N ASN A 76 -8.71 -6.59 9.52
CA ASN A 76 -9.86 -5.91 10.11
C ASN A 76 -10.00 -4.44 9.65
N TYR A 77 -8.94 -3.77 9.24
CA TYR A 77 -9.05 -2.42 8.65
C TYR A 77 -9.88 -2.45 7.37
N TYR A 78 -9.68 -3.46 6.52
CA TYR A 78 -10.45 -3.62 5.29
C TYR A 78 -11.91 -3.98 5.58
N ARG A 79 -12.16 -4.81 6.60
CA ARG A 79 -13.53 -5.20 7.02
C ARG A 79 -14.37 -4.02 7.52
N ASN A 80 -13.71 -2.97 7.98
CA ASN A 80 -14.39 -1.77 8.47
C ASN A 80 -14.58 -0.70 7.38
N LEU A 81 -14.20 -0.92 6.11
CA LEU A 81 -14.33 0.13 5.09
C LEU A 81 -15.77 0.63 4.90
N ASN A 82 -16.76 -0.26 4.91
CA ASN A 82 -18.18 0.14 4.79
C ASN A 82 -18.64 0.92 6.03
N LEU A 83 -18.28 0.47 7.23
CA LEU A 83 -18.63 1.17 8.46
C LEU A 83 -17.92 2.53 8.55
N ASN A 84 -16.66 2.61 8.13
CA ASN A 84 -15.94 3.88 8.03
C ASN A 84 -16.64 4.83 7.06
N TRP A 85 -17.15 4.34 5.92
CA TRP A 85 -17.93 5.14 4.99
C TRP A 85 -19.21 5.69 5.64
N GLU A 86 -19.96 4.88 6.38
CA GLU A 86 -21.15 5.33 7.13
C GLU A 86 -20.79 6.38 8.18
N LEU A 87 -19.77 6.08 9.00
CA LEU A 87 -19.34 6.95 10.09
C LEU A 87 -18.73 8.26 9.59
N THR A 88 -18.28 8.32 8.33
CA THR A 88 -17.68 9.53 7.75
C THR A 88 -18.67 10.45 7.04
N GLU A 89 -19.98 10.15 7.09
CA GLU A 89 -21.04 10.96 6.46
C GLU A 89 -20.94 12.45 6.82
N ALA A 90 -20.65 12.77 8.08
CA ALA A 90 -20.56 14.15 8.59
C ALA A 90 -19.48 15.00 7.89
N TRP A 91 -18.51 14.38 7.19
CA TRP A 91 -17.44 15.08 6.46
C TRP A 91 -17.67 15.10 4.95
N THR A 92 -18.87 14.74 4.47
CA THR A 92 -19.21 14.82 3.05
C THR A 92 -19.00 16.23 2.51
N GLY A 93 -18.12 16.36 1.51
CA GLY A 93 -17.78 17.65 0.89
C GLY A 93 -16.81 18.54 1.70
N ALA A 94 -16.36 18.08 2.87
CA ALA A 94 -15.34 18.79 3.63
C ALA A 94 -13.98 18.73 2.91
N GLN A 95 -13.20 19.81 3.04
CA GLN A 95 -11.85 19.89 2.48
C GLN A 95 -10.79 19.66 3.56
N VAL A 96 -9.68 19.02 3.18
CA VAL A 96 -8.49 18.91 4.03
C VAL A 96 -7.69 20.21 3.92
N LYS A 97 -7.54 20.92 5.05
CA LYS A 97 -6.89 22.25 5.13
C LYS A 97 -5.46 22.22 5.66
N VAL A 98 -4.87 21.05 5.80
CA VAL A 98 -3.45 20.89 6.16
C VAL A 98 -2.61 20.96 4.87
N PRO A 99 -1.41 21.60 4.88
CA PRO A 99 -0.47 21.50 3.77
C PRO A 99 -0.10 20.04 3.50
N VAL A 100 -0.15 19.60 2.24
CA VAL A 100 0.11 18.20 1.85
C VAL A 100 1.11 18.14 0.72
N LYS A 101 2.06 17.21 0.83
CA LYS A 101 2.85 16.69 -0.29
C LYS A 101 2.50 15.21 -0.48
N PHE A 102 2.15 14.82 -1.70
CA PHE A 102 1.77 13.44 -2.03
C PHE A 102 2.85 12.80 -2.89
N ILE A 103 3.24 11.57 -2.57
CA ILE A 103 4.32 10.84 -3.24
C ILE A 103 3.82 9.42 -3.52
N THR A 104 3.96 8.95 -4.75
CA THR A 104 3.61 7.57 -5.14
C THR A 104 4.55 7.06 -6.23
N GLY A 105 4.72 5.74 -6.31
CA GLY A 105 5.40 5.09 -7.41
C GLY A 105 4.50 4.95 -8.65
N ASP A 106 5.06 5.00 -9.85
CA ASP A 106 4.29 4.84 -11.09
C ASP A 106 3.74 3.42 -11.30
N LEU A 107 4.32 2.43 -10.62
CA LEU A 107 3.87 1.03 -10.57
C LEU A 107 3.03 0.72 -9.32
N ASP A 108 2.74 1.72 -8.47
CA ASP A 108 1.93 1.53 -7.27
C ASP A 108 0.51 1.02 -7.64
N VAL A 109 0.09 -0.05 -6.96
CA VAL A 109 -1.18 -0.74 -7.21
C VAL A 109 -2.39 0.17 -6.97
N VAL A 110 -2.34 1.07 -5.99
CA VAL A 110 -3.38 2.06 -5.69
C VAL A 110 -3.39 3.14 -6.77
N TYR A 111 -2.21 3.68 -7.13
CA TYR A 111 -2.10 4.69 -8.17
C TYR A 111 -2.62 4.20 -9.52
N THR A 112 -2.34 2.93 -9.85
CA THR A 112 -2.72 2.30 -11.12
C THR A 112 -4.11 1.67 -11.13
N SER A 113 -4.93 1.91 -10.09
CA SER A 113 -6.27 1.32 -9.93
C SER A 113 -7.32 2.36 -9.57
N LEU A 114 -8.59 1.94 -9.60
CA LEU A 114 -9.73 2.67 -9.02
C LEU A 114 -9.88 4.12 -9.50
N GLY A 115 -9.43 4.45 -10.71
CA GLY A 115 -9.47 5.83 -11.24
C GLY A 115 -8.54 6.81 -10.52
N MET A 116 -7.58 6.32 -9.72
CA MET A 116 -6.75 7.17 -8.85
C MET A 116 -5.87 8.13 -9.65
N LYS A 117 -5.30 7.69 -10.79
CA LYS A 117 -4.61 8.55 -11.75
C LYS A 117 -5.48 9.75 -12.16
N ASP A 118 -6.72 9.49 -12.56
CA ASP A 118 -7.63 10.54 -13.01
C ASP A 118 -7.98 11.49 -11.86
N TYR A 119 -8.26 10.97 -10.66
CA TYR A 119 -8.56 11.79 -9.48
C TYR A 119 -7.39 12.72 -9.10
N ILE A 120 -6.16 12.21 -9.11
CA ILE A 120 -4.95 12.96 -8.78
C ILE A 120 -4.68 14.07 -9.81
N HIS A 121 -4.78 13.76 -11.11
CA HIS A 121 -4.34 14.65 -12.18
C HIS A 121 -5.43 15.56 -12.75
N SER A 122 -6.72 15.24 -12.56
CA SER A 122 -7.84 16.06 -13.07
C SER A 122 -8.08 17.36 -12.29
N GLY A 123 -7.37 17.57 -11.19
CA GLY A 123 -7.60 18.68 -10.25
C GLY A 123 -8.65 18.37 -9.17
N ALA A 124 -9.34 17.22 -9.22
CA ALA A 124 -10.25 16.78 -8.17
C ALA A 124 -9.52 16.64 -6.82
N PHE A 125 -8.34 16.02 -6.80
CA PHE A 125 -7.55 15.90 -5.57
C PHE A 125 -7.16 17.27 -4.98
N LYS A 126 -6.76 18.21 -5.84
CA LYS A 126 -6.44 19.59 -5.42
C LYS A 126 -7.68 20.36 -4.94
N LYS A 127 -8.86 20.06 -5.47
CA LYS A 127 -10.14 20.63 -5.01
C LYS A 127 -10.46 20.16 -3.58
N ASP A 128 -10.24 18.88 -3.28
CA ASP A 128 -10.54 18.31 -1.96
C ASP A 128 -9.43 18.62 -0.93
N VAL A 129 -8.20 18.83 -1.41
CA VAL A 129 -7.03 19.25 -0.60
C VAL A 129 -6.45 20.56 -1.16
N PRO A 130 -7.03 21.73 -0.84
CA PRO A 130 -6.62 23.01 -1.43
C PRO A 130 -5.15 23.38 -1.21
N LEU A 131 -4.53 22.88 -0.13
CA LEU A 131 -3.12 23.12 0.20
C LEU A 131 -2.20 21.95 -0.23
N LEU A 132 -2.62 21.11 -1.17
CA LEU A 132 -1.76 20.12 -1.83
C LEU A 132 -0.68 20.85 -2.65
N GLU A 133 0.58 20.80 -2.23
CA GLU A 133 1.66 21.53 -2.90
C GLU A 133 2.17 20.80 -4.14
N GLU A 134 2.54 19.53 -3.99
CA GLU A 134 3.22 18.76 -5.02
C GLU A 134 2.74 17.31 -5.01
N VAL A 135 2.55 16.77 -6.21
CA VAL A 135 2.33 15.34 -6.48
C VAL A 135 3.59 14.83 -7.15
N VAL A 136 4.32 13.97 -6.44
CA VAL A 136 5.54 13.32 -6.94
C VAL A 136 5.19 11.92 -7.43
N ILE A 137 5.53 11.63 -8.69
CA ILE A 137 5.42 10.29 -9.29
C ILE A 137 6.83 9.74 -9.49
N GLN A 138 7.20 8.72 -8.73
CA GLN A 138 8.52 8.10 -8.78
C GLN A 138 8.55 7.03 -9.88
N GLU A 139 9.38 7.24 -10.91
CA GLU A 139 9.49 6.33 -12.07
C GLU A 139 10.11 4.99 -11.68
N GLY A 140 9.48 3.90 -12.09
CA GLY A 140 9.96 2.55 -11.83
C GLY A 140 9.81 2.10 -10.37
N VAL A 141 9.09 2.84 -9.52
CA VAL A 141 8.89 2.52 -8.11
C VAL A 141 7.50 1.92 -7.90
N ALA A 142 7.40 0.86 -7.08
CA ALA A 142 6.16 0.19 -6.78
C ALA A 142 5.53 0.70 -5.46
N HIS A 143 4.79 -0.15 -4.76
CA HIS A 143 3.95 0.25 -3.63
C HIS A 143 4.73 0.67 -2.37
N PHE A 144 5.87 0.03 -2.09
CA PHE A 144 6.66 0.28 -0.88
C PHE A 144 7.76 1.32 -1.14
N ASN A 145 7.36 2.47 -1.69
CA ASN A 145 8.27 3.51 -2.17
C ASN A 145 9.22 4.06 -1.09
N ASN A 146 8.79 4.09 0.17
CA ASN A 146 9.61 4.52 1.30
C ASN A 146 10.76 3.54 1.64
N GLN A 147 10.70 2.29 1.17
CA GLN A 147 11.80 1.33 1.25
C GLN A 147 12.56 1.27 -0.08
N GLU A 148 11.85 1.18 -1.20
CA GLU A 148 12.44 1.06 -2.54
C GLU A 148 13.22 2.30 -2.97
N ALA A 149 12.74 3.50 -2.63
CA ALA A 149 13.33 4.80 -2.94
C ALA A 149 13.53 5.63 -1.66
N ALA A 150 14.10 5.00 -0.63
CA ALA A 150 14.20 5.54 0.73
C ALA A 150 14.90 6.92 0.80
N GLU A 151 15.99 7.12 0.05
CA GLU A 151 16.71 8.40 0.02
C GLU A 151 15.87 9.53 -0.59
N GLU A 152 15.19 9.25 -1.70
CA GLU A 152 14.31 10.20 -2.38
C GLU A 152 13.14 10.60 -1.49
N VAL A 153 12.47 9.63 -0.86
CA VAL A 153 11.38 9.87 0.09
C VAL A 153 11.88 10.69 1.30
N SER A 154 13.04 10.34 1.86
CA SER A 154 13.62 11.08 2.99
C SER A 154 13.93 12.53 2.62
N LYS A 155 14.48 12.77 1.43
CA LYS A 155 14.73 14.11 0.90
C LYS A 155 13.44 14.90 0.74
N HIS A 156 12.40 14.30 0.15
CA HIS A 156 11.10 14.95 0.00
C HIS A 156 10.45 15.32 1.33
N ILE A 157 10.55 14.45 2.34
CA ILE A 157 10.08 14.75 3.69
C ILE A 157 10.85 15.94 4.26
N TYR A 158 12.18 15.89 4.27
CA TYR A 158 13.02 16.95 4.82
C TYR A 158 12.75 18.31 4.15
N ASP A 159 12.74 18.35 2.82
CA ASP A 159 12.51 19.58 2.05
C ASP A 159 11.10 20.15 2.27
N PHE A 160 10.10 19.30 2.49
CA PHE A 160 8.73 19.74 2.75
C PHE A 160 8.56 20.29 4.16
N ILE A 161 9.01 19.58 5.19
CA ILE A 161 8.81 20.00 6.58
C ILE A 161 9.63 21.24 6.94
N LYS A 162 10.77 21.48 6.28
CA LYS A 162 11.63 22.65 6.48
C LYS A 162 10.99 23.97 6.03
N LYS A 163 9.86 23.92 5.31
CA LYS A 163 9.09 25.12 4.94
C LYS A 163 8.34 25.74 6.13
N PHE A 164 8.25 25.03 7.26
CA PHE A 164 7.54 25.40 8.47
C PHE A 164 8.50 25.43 9.68
#